data_AF-A0A937VR51-F1
#
_entry.id   AF-A0A937VR51-F1
#
_cell.length_a   1.000
_cell.length_b   1.000
_cell.length_c   1.000
_cell.angle_alpha   90.00
_cell.angle_beta   90.00
_cell.angle_gamma   90.00
#
_symmetry.space_group_name_H-M   'P 1'
#
loop_
_entity.id
_entity.type
_entity.pdbx_description
1 polymer ?
#
loop_
_entity_poly.entity_id
_entity_poly.type
_entity_poly.pdbx_seq_one_letter_code
_entity_poly.pdbx_strand_id
1 'polypeptide(L)' 'MAAPLAGRTVVLGVTGSIAAFKVPHVVSRLTALGANVVVVMTANATR' A
#
# COMPACT_ATOMS: atom_id res chain seq x y z
N MET A 1 -4.27 -22.41 -5.43
CA MET A 1 -4.11 -21.90 -4.06
C MET A 1 -4.71 -20.49 -4.02
N ALA A 2 -5.57 -20.17 -3.06
CA ALA A 2 -6.13 -18.81 -2.97
C ALA A 2 -5.01 -17.81 -2.59
N ALA A 3 -5.02 -16.61 -3.19
CA ALA A 3 -4.05 -15.59 -2.85
C ALA A 3 -4.20 -15.20 -1.36
N PRO A 4 -3.11 -15.05 -0.58
CA PRO A 4 -3.19 -14.96 0.88
C PRO A 4 -4.06 -13.82 1.44
N LEU A 5 -4.26 -12.76 0.68
CA LEU A 5 -5.03 -11.58 1.06
C LEU A 5 -6.31 -11.41 0.20
N ALA A 6 -6.71 -12.44 -0.54
CA ALA A 6 -7.90 -12.40 -1.38
C ALA A 6 -9.15 -11.93 -0.61
N GLY A 7 -9.85 -10.93 -1.14
CA GLY A 7 -11.07 -10.37 -0.55
C GLY A 7 -10.85 -9.50 0.69
N ARG A 8 -9.59 -9.24 1.09
CA ARG A 8 -9.27 -8.32 2.18
C ARG A 8 -9.07 -6.91 1.66
N THR A 9 -9.55 -5.93 2.42
CA THR A 9 -9.25 -4.51 2.19
C THR A 9 -8.19 -4.05 3.19
N VAL A 10 -7.13 -3.42 2.69
CA VAL A 10 -6.01 -2.90 3.47
C VAL A 10 -5.91 -1.39 3.27
N VAL A 11 -5.92 -0.64 4.38
CA VAL A 11 -5.64 0.79 4.36
C VAL A 11 -4.15 1.00 4.64
N LEU A 12 -3.45 1.65 3.70
CA LEU A 12 -2.03 1.96 3.81
C LEU A 12 -1.83 3.46 4.04
N GLY A 13 -1.46 3.82 5.27
CA GLY A 13 -1.10 5.19 5.63
C GLY A 13 0.35 5.51 5.32
N VAL A 14 0.61 6.62 4.60
CA VAL A 14 1.95 7.09 4.24
C VAL A 14 2.20 8.46 4.82
N THR A 15 3.31 8.62 5.54
CA THR A 15 3.77 9.89 6.13
C THR A 15 5.05 10.39 5.45
N GLY A 16 5.43 11.65 5.72
CA GLY A 16 6.60 12.31 5.12
C GLY A 16 7.92 11.72 5.61
N SER A 17 8.36 10.63 4.98
CA SER A 17 9.62 9.94 5.26
C SER A 17 10.43 9.75 3.99
N ILE A 18 11.75 9.59 4.15
CA ILE A 18 12.64 9.24 3.03
C ILE A 18 12.28 7.89 2.39
N ALA A 19 11.49 7.04 3.05
CA ALA A 19 11.07 5.74 2.51
C ALA A 19 9.75 5.80 1.71
N ALA A 20 9.06 6.95 1.67
CA ALA A 20 7.77 7.09 1.00
C ALA A 20 7.82 6.71 -0.49
N PHE A 21 8.95 6.96 -1.17
CA PHE A 21 9.15 6.55 -2.57
C PHE A 21 9.06 5.04 -2.81
N LYS A 22 9.21 4.21 -1.77
CA LYS A 22 9.13 2.75 -1.87
C LYS A 22 7.71 2.21 -1.75
N VAL A 23 6.75 3.05 -1.33
CA VAL A 23 5.35 2.66 -1.15
C VAL A 23 4.73 1.99 -2.39
N PRO A 24 5.00 2.42 -3.64
CA PRO A 24 4.47 1.74 -4.82
C PRO A 24 4.85 0.26 -4.88
N HIS A 25 6.06 -0.12 -4.44
CA HIS A 25 6.46 -1.53 -4.36
C HIS A 25 5.67 -2.30 -3.31
N VAL A 26 5.38 -1.67 -2.17
CA VAL A 26 4.54 -2.28 -1.12
C VAL A 26 3.13 -2.52 -1.63
N VAL A 27 2.52 -1.51 -2.28
CA VAL A 27 1.17 -1.63 -2.87
C VAL A 27 1.14 -2.73 -3.94
N SER A 28 2.11 -2.75 -4.84
CA SER A 28 2.20 -3.78 -5.89
C SER A 28 2.23 -5.20 -5.30
N ARG A 29 2.99 -5.43 -4.22
CA ARG A 29 3.03 -6.74 -3.56
C ARG A 29 1.72 -7.08 -2.85
N LEU A 30 1.10 -6.12 -2.17
CA LEU A 30 -0.20 -6.34 -1.50
C LEU A 30 -1.30 -6.70 -2.51
N THR A 31 -1.35 -5.99 -3.64
CA THR A 31 -2.30 -6.29 -4.72
C THR A 31 -2.01 -7.66 -5.36
N ALA A 32 -0.75 -8.03 -5.57
CA ALA A 32 -0.37 -9.36 -6.06
C ALA A 32 -0.80 -10.50 -5.11
N LEU A 33 -0.90 -10.21 -3.81
CA LEU A 33 -1.43 -11.14 -2.80
C LEU A 33 -2.98 -11.16 -2.76
N GLY A 34 -3.66 -10.40 -3.62
CA GLY A 34 -5.11 -10.37 -3.75
C GLY A 34 -5.83 -9.35 -2.85
N ALA A 35 -5.09 -8.43 -2.22
CA ALA A 35 -5.69 -7.39 -1.40
C ALA A 35 -6.27 -6.25 -2.26
N ASN A 36 -7.39 -5.68 -1.81
CA ASN A 36 -7.84 -4.36 -2.21
C ASN A 36 -7.11 -3.32 -1.34
N VAL A 37 -6.32 -2.43 -1.94
CA VAL A 37 -5.47 -1.50 -1.19
C VAL A 37 -5.96 -0.06 -1.36
N VAL A 38 -6.21 0.61 -0.24
CA VAL A 38 -6.57 2.03 -0.19
C VAL A 38 -5.41 2.80 0.44
N VAL A 39 -4.77 3.66 -0.34
CA VAL A 39 -3.63 4.45 0.12
C VAL A 39 -4.11 5.81 0.60
N VAL A 40 -3.64 6.23 1.79
CA VAL A 40 -3.88 7.56 2.35
C VAL A 40 -2.52 8.19 2.65
N MET A 41 -2.29 9.40 2.14
CA MET A 41 -0.99 10.08 2.23
C MET A 41 -1.15 11.41 2.97
N THR A 42 -0.18 11.77 3.80
CA THR A 42 -0.08 13.16 4.30
C THR A 42 0.47 14.08 3.21
N ALA A 43 0.24 15.39 3.33
CA ALA A 43 0.77 16.37 2.38
C ALA A 43 2.31 16.40 2.30
N ASN A 44 3.02 15.90 3.33
CA ASN A 44 4.48 15.76 3.31
C ASN A 44 4.94 14.47 2.60
N ALA A 45 4.06 13.46 2.49
CA ALA A 45 4.37 12.22 1.78
C ALA A 45 4.20 12.34 0.26
N THR A 46 3.51 13.39 -0.21
CA THR A 46 3.30 13.68 -1.64
C THR A 46 4.36 14.59 -2.25
N ARG A 47 5.44 14.89 -1.51
CA ARG A 47 6.51 15.80 -1.89
C ARG A 47 7.67 15.05 -2.53
#